data_AF-A0A436ZXQ2-F1
#
_entry.id   AF-A0A436ZXQ2-F1
#
_cell.length_a   1.000
_cell.length_b   1.000
_cell.length_c   1.000
_cell.angle_alpha   90.00
_cell.angle_beta   90.00
_cell.angle_gamma   90.00
#
_symmetry.space_group_name_H-M   'P 1'
#
loop_
_entity.id
_entity.type
_entity.pdbx_description
1 polymer ?
#
loop_
_entity_poly.entity_id
_entity_poly.type
_entity_poly.pdbx_seq_one_letter_code
_entity_poly.pdbx_strand_id
1 'polypeptide(L)'
;MYFFQTRQSDTSTDGFSPSHVSELEPQSAKVLLDRFFTHTHVKNPVLDEVHTRQLVSRLALYGIDWSPQSCLALLVCALGSLAAPIAGNEDIGYGVTTNSHQYRTAQSFFQAAQKRLGICLTNGDIISTQCLFLSGVYMITVFRPIEAWRLFLQALSNCQNLDFLTREDSNRIVNVPYNTASPSTPHTTLTTTSTDSQTRYGNQTLEQAIYWSAWKSEIEMRSELQPQDFKLPSTQKLTCPPFLPSPPNISDQDPSIDGLTQSEQRGWFFYLSEISLRRLVSRIKREILAFESLSKEGVDTLSVLSRSIEEYELQAKAWYDALPEAVRFDDSPITDDICKFVLRGHYNNLFEMIYWPFVDAAIHCGSQGKVTDPKDEATEEERRFPDLALKGLEKHVERIRNDQCGYRHRHHGTLPMMRSNTRSALVLMAASFILEEKDEGVTKCNLDWRFSGLRMPDGWQEAVYEVVEMNRYWRDEAADARWRFDILERAFQRAQSINTGEV
;
A
#
# COMPACT_ATOMS: atom_id res chain seq x y z
N MET A 1 -26.64 -25.87 15.59
CA MET A 1 -27.84 -25.46 14.82
C MET A 1 -27.32 -24.61 13.67
N TYR A 2 -27.35 -25.17 12.46
CA TYR A 2 -26.75 -24.59 11.26
C TYR A 2 -27.54 -23.38 10.78
N PHE A 3 -26.88 -22.23 10.58
CA PHE A 3 -27.38 -21.16 9.72
C PHE A 3 -26.49 -21.10 8.47
N PHE A 4 -26.78 -21.96 7.51
CA PHE A 4 -26.43 -21.71 6.11
C PHE A 4 -27.49 -20.74 5.56
N GLN A 5 -27.15 -19.46 5.49
CA GLN A 5 -27.92 -18.52 4.69
C GLN A 5 -27.50 -18.71 3.23
N THR A 6 -28.41 -19.29 2.45
CA THR A 6 -28.34 -19.44 1.01
C THR A 6 -28.13 -18.07 0.37
N ARG A 7 -26.95 -17.85 -0.23
CA ARG A 7 -26.72 -16.77 -1.19
C ARG A 7 -27.72 -16.96 -2.33
N GLN A 8 -28.59 -15.99 -2.55
CA GLN A 8 -29.37 -15.89 -3.78
C GLN A 8 -28.39 -15.88 -4.95
N SER A 9 -28.54 -16.84 -5.83
CA SER A 9 -27.85 -16.93 -7.11
C SER A 9 -28.39 -15.82 -8.00
N ASP A 10 -27.63 -14.73 -8.14
CA ASP A 10 -27.82 -13.79 -9.25
C ASP A 10 -27.62 -14.57 -10.55
N THR A 11 -28.66 -14.60 -11.37
CA THR A 11 -28.65 -15.19 -12.70
C THR A 11 -27.57 -14.52 -13.54
N SER A 12 -26.47 -15.23 -13.77
CA SER A 12 -25.42 -14.79 -14.68
C SER A 12 -25.98 -14.76 -16.10
N THR A 13 -26.17 -13.57 -16.66
CA THR A 13 -26.30 -13.43 -18.11
C THR A 13 -24.97 -13.80 -18.73
N ASP A 14 -24.91 -15.01 -19.28
CA ASP A 14 -23.81 -15.50 -20.10
C ASP A 14 -23.75 -14.71 -21.40
N GLY A 15 -22.75 -13.84 -21.53
CA GLY A 15 -22.47 -13.17 -22.80
C GLY A 15 -21.65 -11.92 -22.57
N PHE A 16 -20.52 -11.82 -23.29
CA PHE A 16 -19.95 -10.53 -23.62
C PHE A 16 -21.07 -9.78 -24.37
N SER A 17 -21.76 -8.84 -23.71
CA SER A 17 -22.83 -8.08 -24.36
C SER A 17 -22.24 -7.34 -25.57
N PRO A 18 -22.95 -7.25 -26.73
CA PRO A 18 -22.49 -6.51 -27.91
C PRO A 18 -22.06 -5.07 -27.62
N SER A 19 -22.57 -4.47 -26.53
CA SER A 19 -22.16 -3.15 -26.03
C SER A 19 -20.71 -3.06 -25.58
N HIS A 20 -20.10 -4.14 -25.06
CA HIS A 20 -18.72 -4.13 -24.57
C HIS A 20 -17.68 -4.30 -25.69
N VAL A 21 -18.11 -4.69 -26.88
CA VAL A 21 -17.24 -4.75 -28.07
C VAL A 21 -16.90 -3.33 -28.56
N SER A 22 -17.80 -2.36 -28.35
CA SER A 22 -17.57 -0.94 -28.71
C SER A 22 -16.53 -0.27 -27.80
N GLU A 23 -16.35 -0.73 -26.55
CA GLU A 23 -15.37 -0.14 -25.62
C GLU A 23 -13.92 -0.57 -25.91
N LEU A 24 -13.73 -1.64 -26.70
CA LEU A 24 -12.43 -2.05 -27.26
C LEU A 24 -12.15 -1.40 -28.62
N GLU A 25 -12.96 -0.46 -29.08
CA GLU A 25 -12.63 0.34 -30.26
C GLU A 25 -11.27 1.03 -30.09
N PRO A 26 -10.46 1.15 -31.16
CA PRO A 26 -9.08 1.64 -31.06
C PRO A 26 -8.91 2.99 -30.35
N GLN A 27 -9.87 3.92 -30.52
CA GLN A 27 -9.83 5.24 -29.89
C GLN A 27 -10.10 5.16 -28.38
N SER A 28 -11.13 4.39 -27.99
CA SER A 28 -11.48 4.14 -26.58
C SER A 28 -10.35 3.40 -25.85
N ALA A 29 -9.78 2.37 -26.49
CA ALA A 29 -8.67 1.60 -25.94
C ALA A 29 -7.43 2.46 -25.66
N LYS A 30 -7.12 3.42 -26.55
CA LYS A 30 -5.99 4.36 -26.35
C LYS A 30 -6.17 5.20 -25.09
N VAL A 31 -7.36 5.75 -24.86
CA VAL A 31 -7.65 6.56 -23.66
C VAL A 31 -7.53 5.73 -22.38
N LEU A 32 -8.00 4.47 -22.40
CA LEU A 32 -7.88 3.57 -21.26
C LEU A 32 -6.42 3.22 -20.96
N LEU A 33 -5.61 2.98 -22.00
CA LEU A 33 -4.16 2.74 -21.86
C LEU A 33 -3.47 3.96 -21.25
N ASP A 34 -3.74 5.16 -21.74
CA ASP A 34 -3.14 6.39 -21.22
C ASP A 34 -3.45 6.58 -19.73
N ARG A 35 -4.71 6.36 -19.32
CA ARG A 35 -5.13 6.42 -17.91
C ARG A 35 -4.47 5.34 -17.06
N PHE A 36 -4.41 4.11 -17.57
CA PHE A 36 -3.78 2.99 -16.87
C PHE A 36 -2.29 3.28 -16.59
N PHE A 37 -1.52 3.65 -17.61
CA PHE A 37 -0.09 3.90 -17.46
C PHE A 37 0.19 5.11 -16.57
N THR A 38 -0.60 6.18 -16.71
CA THR A 38 -0.40 7.42 -15.95
C THR A 38 -0.75 7.30 -14.47
N HIS A 39 -1.83 6.58 -14.11
CA HIS A 39 -2.38 6.63 -12.76
C HIS A 39 -2.34 5.30 -11.99
N THR A 40 -2.26 4.16 -12.68
CA THR A 40 -2.23 2.83 -12.04
C THR A 40 -0.85 2.21 -12.07
N HIS A 41 -0.28 2.03 -13.27
CA HIS A 41 0.97 1.32 -13.49
C HIS A 41 2.21 2.08 -13.01
N VAL A 42 2.19 3.42 -13.05
CA VAL A 42 3.32 4.27 -12.61
C VAL A 42 3.87 3.90 -11.22
N LYS A 43 3.05 3.32 -10.34
CA LYS A 43 3.45 2.88 -8.99
C LYS A 43 4.07 1.48 -8.93
N ASN A 44 3.84 0.65 -9.94
CA ASN A 44 4.30 -0.73 -10.02
C ASN A 44 4.65 -1.03 -11.50
N PRO A 45 5.90 -0.79 -11.94
CA PRO A 45 6.32 -0.86 -13.34
C PRO A 45 6.47 -2.31 -13.82
N VAL A 46 5.37 -3.07 -13.79
CA VAL A 46 5.34 -4.52 -14.02
C VAL A 46 5.10 -4.91 -15.48
N LEU A 47 4.89 -3.94 -16.37
CA LEU A 47 4.63 -4.11 -17.80
C LEU A 47 5.54 -3.19 -18.62
N ASP A 48 5.89 -3.63 -19.83
CA ASP A 48 6.43 -2.77 -20.89
C ASP A 48 5.27 -2.06 -21.58
N GLU A 49 5.30 -0.72 -21.58
CA GLU A 49 4.23 0.11 -22.12
C GLU A 49 4.04 -0.06 -23.63
N VAL A 50 5.13 -0.08 -24.40
CA VAL A 50 5.09 -0.19 -25.87
C VAL A 50 4.48 -1.53 -26.27
N HIS A 51 4.97 -2.62 -25.69
CA HIS A 51 4.47 -3.97 -25.97
C HIS A 51 3.01 -4.13 -25.54
N THR A 52 2.62 -3.56 -24.40
CA THR A 52 1.22 -3.62 -23.92
C THR A 52 0.27 -2.86 -24.84
N ARG A 53 0.66 -1.66 -25.29
CA ARG A 53 -0.15 -0.86 -26.24
C ARG A 53 -0.33 -1.59 -27.58
N GLN A 54 0.74 -2.21 -28.10
CA GLN A 54 0.68 -3.03 -29.30
C GLN A 54 -0.22 -4.26 -29.11
N LEU A 55 -0.14 -4.92 -27.95
CA LEU A 55 -0.99 -6.06 -27.61
C LEU A 55 -2.47 -5.69 -27.61
N VAL A 56 -2.84 -4.61 -26.91
CA VAL A 56 -4.24 -4.15 -26.86
C VAL A 56 -4.73 -3.73 -28.24
N SER A 57 -3.91 -3.01 -29.01
CA SER A 57 -4.26 -2.61 -30.38
C SER A 57 -4.49 -3.81 -31.31
N ARG A 58 -3.66 -4.86 -31.19
CA ARG A 58 -3.81 -6.10 -31.94
C ARG A 58 -5.12 -6.80 -31.57
N LEU A 59 -5.42 -6.95 -30.29
CA LEU A 59 -6.64 -7.63 -29.83
C LEU A 59 -7.92 -6.84 -30.16
N ALA A 60 -7.84 -5.51 -30.19
CA ALA A 60 -8.93 -4.66 -30.69
C ALA A 60 -9.25 -4.92 -32.18
N LEU A 61 -8.24 -5.24 -32.99
CA LEU A 61 -8.40 -5.51 -34.43
C LEU A 61 -8.78 -6.97 -34.73
N TYR A 62 -8.16 -7.93 -34.05
CA TYR A 62 -8.29 -9.36 -34.37
C TYR A 62 -9.25 -10.12 -33.43
N GLY A 63 -9.74 -9.46 -32.38
CA GLY A 63 -10.62 -10.05 -31.38
C GLY A 63 -9.89 -10.66 -30.19
N ILE A 64 -10.68 -11.06 -29.18
CA ILE A 64 -10.20 -11.59 -27.90
C ILE A 64 -10.38 -13.12 -27.88
N ASP A 65 -9.30 -13.84 -27.60
CA ASP A 65 -9.28 -15.31 -27.45
C ASP A 65 -9.22 -15.74 -25.98
N TRP A 66 -8.90 -17.01 -25.68
CA TRP A 66 -8.77 -17.52 -24.31
C TRP A 66 -7.35 -17.45 -23.73
N SER A 67 -6.46 -16.69 -24.36
CA SER A 67 -5.05 -16.61 -23.97
C SER A 67 -4.80 -15.73 -22.73
N PRO A 68 -3.65 -15.91 -22.03
CA PRO A 68 -3.17 -14.96 -21.02
C PRO A 68 -2.98 -13.54 -21.57
N GLN A 69 -2.61 -13.39 -22.84
CA GLN A 69 -2.45 -12.10 -23.51
C GLN A 69 -3.78 -11.34 -23.59
N SER A 70 -4.86 -12.04 -23.96
CA SER A 70 -6.22 -11.51 -23.91
C SER A 70 -6.66 -11.14 -22.49
N CYS A 71 -6.30 -11.97 -21.50
CA CYS A 71 -6.55 -11.67 -20.08
C CYS A 71 -5.86 -10.36 -19.66
N LEU A 72 -4.57 -10.21 -19.99
CA LEU A 72 -3.77 -9.03 -19.66
C LEU A 72 -4.36 -7.75 -20.27
N ALA A 73 -4.71 -7.78 -21.55
CA ALA A 73 -5.30 -6.64 -22.25
C ALA A 73 -6.62 -6.19 -21.60
N LEU A 74 -7.48 -7.13 -21.23
CA LEU A 74 -8.74 -6.85 -20.55
C LEU A 74 -8.51 -6.27 -19.15
N LEU A 75 -7.54 -6.77 -18.39
CA LEU A 75 -7.18 -6.21 -17.07
C LEU A 75 -6.65 -4.78 -17.16
N VAL A 76 -5.82 -4.50 -18.17
CA VAL A 76 -5.32 -3.15 -18.45
C VAL A 76 -6.48 -2.20 -18.76
N CYS A 77 -7.44 -2.62 -19.60
CA CYS A 77 -8.64 -1.82 -19.90
C CYS A 77 -9.54 -1.62 -18.66
N ALA A 78 -9.72 -2.66 -17.84
CA ALA A 78 -10.50 -2.58 -16.61
C ALA A 78 -9.90 -1.56 -15.62
N LEU A 79 -8.59 -1.64 -15.39
CA LEU A 79 -7.88 -0.71 -14.51
C LEU A 79 -7.80 0.70 -15.11
N GLY A 80 -7.60 0.83 -16.41
CA GLY A 80 -7.67 2.11 -17.13
C GLY A 80 -9.02 2.81 -17.02
N SER A 81 -10.11 2.03 -16.93
CA SER A 81 -11.47 2.54 -16.73
C SER A 81 -11.66 3.12 -15.33
N LEU A 82 -11.05 2.52 -14.30
CA LEU A 82 -11.09 3.01 -12.91
C LEU A 82 -10.08 4.13 -12.64
N ALA A 83 -8.97 4.17 -13.38
CA ALA A 83 -7.90 5.13 -13.20
C ALA A 83 -8.38 6.57 -13.43
N ALA A 84 -8.12 7.46 -12.48
CA ALA A 84 -8.39 8.88 -12.57
C ALA A 84 -7.18 9.67 -12.05
N PRO A 85 -7.02 10.95 -12.44
CA PRO A 85 -6.08 11.82 -11.75
C PRO A 85 -6.51 12.01 -10.29
N ILE A 86 -5.54 12.19 -9.40
CA ILE A 86 -5.82 12.71 -8.07
C ILE A 86 -6.12 14.21 -8.25
N ALA A 87 -7.40 14.57 -8.10
CA ALA A 87 -7.78 15.97 -7.98
C ALA A 87 -7.46 16.38 -6.54
N GLY A 88 -6.94 17.60 -6.34
CA GLY A 88 -6.71 18.15 -5.01
C GLY A 88 -8.03 18.33 -4.21
N ASN A 89 -8.14 19.43 -3.45
CA ASN A 89 -9.38 19.72 -2.70
C ASN A 89 -10.58 20.13 -3.58
N GLU A 90 -10.43 20.15 -4.90
CA GLU A 90 -11.52 20.47 -5.82
C GLU A 90 -12.31 19.21 -6.19
N ASP A 91 -13.62 19.23 -5.99
CA ASP A 91 -14.52 18.17 -6.47
C ASP A 91 -14.74 18.34 -7.99
N ILE A 92 -13.73 17.95 -8.77
CA ILE A 92 -13.76 18.09 -10.25
C ILE A 92 -14.62 16.99 -10.90
N GLY A 93 -15.38 16.20 -10.13
CA GLY A 93 -16.27 15.17 -10.66
C GLY A 93 -15.55 13.94 -11.26
N TYR A 94 -14.25 13.77 -11.01
CA TYR A 94 -13.48 12.58 -11.42
C TYR A 94 -13.68 11.36 -10.49
N GLY A 95 -14.51 11.49 -9.46
CA GLY A 95 -14.82 10.42 -8.51
C GLY A 95 -15.47 9.22 -9.20
N VAL A 96 -14.75 8.10 -9.26
CA VAL A 96 -15.30 6.83 -9.76
C VAL A 96 -16.03 6.13 -8.62
N THR A 97 -17.36 6.16 -8.62
CA THR A 97 -18.23 5.43 -7.67
C THR A 97 -18.82 4.17 -8.30
N THR A 98 -19.40 3.27 -7.50
CA THR A 98 -20.06 2.05 -8.00
C THR A 98 -21.19 2.30 -9.01
N ASN A 99 -21.82 3.47 -8.97
CA ASN A 99 -22.89 3.87 -9.90
C ASN A 99 -22.38 4.51 -11.19
N SER A 100 -21.08 4.82 -11.27
CA SER A 100 -20.49 5.48 -12.44
C SER A 100 -20.46 4.57 -13.67
N HIS A 101 -20.47 5.16 -14.87
CA HIS A 101 -20.28 4.41 -16.12
C HIS A 101 -18.93 3.71 -16.13
N GLN A 102 -17.88 4.43 -15.72
CA GLN A 102 -16.49 3.96 -15.64
C GLN A 102 -16.37 2.68 -14.81
N TYR A 103 -17.04 2.62 -13.66
CA TYR A 103 -17.03 1.42 -12.81
C TYR A 103 -17.71 0.22 -13.47
N ARG A 104 -18.85 0.43 -14.14
CA ARG A 104 -19.57 -0.65 -14.86
C ARG A 104 -18.77 -1.17 -16.07
N THR A 105 -18.14 -0.28 -16.82
CA THR A 105 -17.20 -0.63 -17.89
C THR A 105 -16.04 -1.46 -17.35
N ALA A 106 -15.41 -1.00 -16.26
CA ALA A 106 -14.32 -1.71 -15.61
C ALA A 106 -14.73 -3.12 -15.17
N GLN A 107 -15.92 -3.24 -14.56
CA GLN A 107 -16.47 -4.52 -14.13
C GLN A 107 -16.67 -5.49 -15.30
N SER A 108 -17.12 -4.99 -16.44
CA SER A 108 -17.36 -5.81 -17.63
C SER A 108 -16.06 -6.34 -18.23
N PHE A 109 -15.04 -5.48 -18.35
CA PHE A 109 -13.69 -5.89 -18.74
C PHE A 109 -13.09 -6.90 -17.76
N PHE A 110 -13.24 -6.67 -16.46
CA PHE A 110 -12.71 -7.58 -15.45
C PHE A 110 -13.42 -8.94 -15.46
N GLN A 111 -14.75 -8.99 -15.60
CA GLN A 111 -15.48 -10.25 -15.73
C GLN A 111 -15.01 -11.06 -16.93
N ALA A 112 -14.76 -10.38 -18.05
CA ALA A 112 -14.16 -10.98 -19.23
C ALA A 112 -12.74 -11.52 -18.97
N ALA A 113 -11.90 -10.77 -18.27
CA ALA A 113 -10.56 -11.23 -17.87
C ALA A 113 -10.65 -12.44 -16.92
N GLN A 114 -11.55 -12.40 -15.96
CA GLN A 114 -11.73 -13.45 -14.95
C GLN A 114 -12.04 -14.81 -15.58
N LYS A 115 -12.80 -14.85 -16.68
CA LYS A 115 -13.06 -16.09 -17.45
C LYS A 115 -11.77 -16.74 -17.99
N ARG A 116 -10.68 -15.98 -18.13
CA ARG A 116 -9.37 -16.43 -18.63
C ARG A 116 -8.35 -16.66 -17.53
N LEU A 117 -8.65 -16.40 -16.25
CA LEU A 117 -7.65 -16.56 -15.19
C LEU A 117 -7.27 -18.01 -14.91
N GLY A 118 -8.09 -18.99 -15.32
CA GLY A 118 -7.81 -20.41 -15.09
C GLY A 118 -6.48 -20.89 -15.69
N ILE A 119 -6.16 -20.47 -16.92
CA ILE A 119 -4.89 -20.82 -17.57
C ILE A 119 -3.69 -20.12 -16.89
N CYS A 120 -3.90 -18.94 -16.30
CA CYS A 120 -2.85 -18.21 -15.60
C CYS A 120 -2.43 -18.88 -14.27
N LEU A 121 -3.31 -19.68 -13.67
CA LEU A 121 -2.99 -20.43 -12.44
C LEU A 121 -2.09 -21.64 -12.71
N THR A 122 -2.10 -22.19 -13.91
CA THR A 122 -1.31 -23.36 -14.29
C THR A 122 -0.03 -23.00 -15.02
N ASN A 123 0.04 -21.81 -15.62
CA ASN A 123 1.18 -21.35 -16.39
C ASN A 123 2.09 -20.46 -15.53
N GLY A 124 3.35 -20.86 -15.38
CA GLY A 124 4.39 -20.10 -14.66
C GLY A 124 5.05 -18.99 -15.50
N ASP A 125 4.42 -18.54 -16.59
CA ASP A 125 4.98 -17.48 -17.43
C ASP A 125 4.76 -16.07 -16.84
N ILE A 126 5.52 -15.10 -17.33
CA ILE A 126 5.47 -13.72 -16.84
C ILE A 126 4.10 -13.08 -17.06
N ILE A 127 3.45 -13.35 -18.19
CA ILE A 127 2.15 -12.75 -18.56
C ILE A 127 1.07 -13.25 -17.61
N SER A 128 1.05 -14.54 -17.29
CA SER A 128 0.12 -15.15 -16.32
C SER A 128 0.33 -14.56 -14.94
N THR A 129 1.59 -14.37 -14.54
CA THR A 129 1.95 -13.73 -13.27
C THR A 129 1.46 -12.26 -13.22
N GLN A 130 1.67 -11.50 -14.29
CA GLN A 130 1.17 -10.14 -14.45
C GLN A 130 -0.37 -10.10 -14.39
N CYS A 131 -1.06 -11.05 -15.02
CA CYS A 131 -2.53 -11.15 -14.96
C CYS A 131 -3.02 -11.37 -13.53
N LEU A 132 -2.39 -12.29 -12.78
CA LEU A 132 -2.77 -12.55 -11.39
C LEU A 132 -2.55 -11.31 -10.51
N PHE A 133 -1.39 -10.66 -10.63
CA PHE A 133 -1.11 -9.44 -9.89
C PHE A 133 -2.08 -8.30 -10.21
N LEU A 134 -2.31 -7.99 -11.49
CA LEU A 134 -3.22 -6.92 -11.90
C LEU A 134 -4.67 -7.23 -11.56
N SER A 135 -5.05 -8.50 -11.51
CA SER A 135 -6.33 -8.92 -10.96
C SER A 135 -6.43 -8.58 -9.46
N GLY A 136 -5.35 -8.79 -8.70
CA GLY A 136 -5.25 -8.36 -7.31
C GLY A 136 -5.38 -6.84 -7.16
N VAL A 137 -4.68 -6.07 -8.01
CA VAL A 137 -4.78 -4.59 -8.06
C VAL A 137 -6.22 -4.15 -8.35
N TYR A 138 -6.91 -4.81 -9.28
CA TYR A 138 -8.32 -4.54 -9.55
C TYR A 138 -9.17 -4.81 -8.31
N MET A 139 -9.03 -6.00 -7.70
CA MET A 139 -9.82 -6.40 -6.52
C MET A 139 -9.66 -5.41 -5.36
N ILE A 140 -8.45 -4.95 -5.05
CA ILE A 140 -8.26 -3.98 -3.96
C ILE A 140 -8.82 -2.59 -4.33
N THR A 141 -8.76 -2.19 -5.61
CA THR A 141 -9.34 -0.92 -6.10
C THR A 141 -10.87 -0.90 -5.98
N VAL A 142 -11.52 -2.07 -6.05
CA VAL A 142 -12.96 -2.24 -5.81
C VAL A 142 -13.29 -2.74 -4.38
N PHE A 143 -12.36 -2.57 -3.44
CA PHE A 143 -12.52 -2.88 -2.01
C PHE A 143 -12.85 -4.35 -1.68
N ARG A 144 -12.21 -5.28 -2.40
CA ARG A 144 -12.25 -6.73 -2.17
C ARG A 144 -10.89 -7.24 -1.66
N PRO A 145 -10.50 -6.90 -0.41
CA PRO A 145 -9.12 -7.12 0.07
C PRO A 145 -8.75 -8.61 0.22
N ILE A 146 -9.71 -9.48 0.56
CA ILE A 146 -9.43 -10.92 0.71
C ILE A 146 -9.16 -11.56 -0.66
N GLU A 147 -9.97 -11.21 -1.66
CA GLU A 147 -9.77 -11.63 -3.05
C GLU A 147 -8.46 -11.08 -3.61
N ALA A 148 -8.14 -9.81 -3.35
CA ALA A 148 -6.88 -9.20 -3.73
C ALA A 148 -5.67 -9.94 -3.14
N TRP A 149 -5.69 -10.20 -1.83
CA TRP A 149 -4.63 -10.92 -1.13
C TRP A 149 -4.38 -12.31 -1.75
N ARG A 150 -5.44 -13.07 -2.02
CA ARG A 150 -5.32 -14.39 -2.66
C ARG A 150 -4.63 -14.28 -4.02
N LEU A 151 -4.99 -13.28 -4.83
CA LEU A 151 -4.40 -13.07 -6.16
C LEU A 151 -2.93 -12.64 -6.08
N PHE A 152 -2.56 -11.79 -5.11
CA PHE A 152 -1.15 -11.46 -4.87
C PHE A 152 -0.32 -12.67 -4.44
N LEU A 153 -0.89 -13.53 -3.59
CA LEU A 153 -0.27 -14.79 -3.18
C LEU A 153 -0.10 -15.75 -4.37
N GLN A 154 -1.10 -15.87 -5.25
CA GLN A 154 -0.97 -16.67 -6.48
C GLN A 154 0.10 -16.10 -7.43
N ALA A 155 0.18 -14.78 -7.59
CA ALA A 155 1.25 -14.16 -8.38
C ALA A 155 2.64 -14.52 -7.80
N LEU A 156 2.82 -14.46 -6.48
CA LEU A 156 4.07 -14.89 -5.83
C LEU A 156 4.38 -16.38 -6.00
N SER A 157 3.35 -17.23 -5.99
CA SER A 157 3.49 -18.65 -6.27
C SER A 157 3.99 -18.87 -7.71
N ASN A 158 3.42 -18.17 -8.68
CA ASN A 158 3.89 -18.24 -10.08
C ASN A 158 5.32 -17.73 -10.23
N CYS A 159 5.69 -16.68 -9.49
CA CYS A 159 7.05 -16.15 -9.55
C CYS A 159 8.13 -17.20 -9.23
N GLN A 160 7.82 -18.25 -8.45
CA GLN A 160 8.79 -19.30 -8.12
C GLN A 160 9.28 -20.09 -9.35
N ASN A 161 8.56 -20.01 -10.47
CA ASN A 161 8.95 -20.63 -11.74
C ASN A 161 9.74 -19.68 -12.66
N LEU A 162 9.93 -18.41 -12.28
CA LEU A 162 10.62 -17.42 -13.10
C LEU A 162 12.14 -17.63 -13.04
N ASP A 163 12.80 -17.42 -14.17
CA ASP A 163 14.21 -17.75 -14.36
C ASP A 163 15.13 -17.01 -13.38
N PHE A 164 14.79 -15.77 -12.98
CA PHE A 164 15.64 -15.01 -12.08
C PHE A 164 15.75 -15.62 -10.67
N LEU A 165 14.72 -16.31 -10.17
CA LEU A 165 14.76 -16.98 -8.85
C LEU A 165 15.39 -18.37 -8.96
N THR A 166 15.07 -19.12 -10.01
CA THR A 166 15.60 -20.48 -10.21
C THR A 166 17.12 -20.48 -10.48
N ARG A 167 17.65 -19.45 -11.13
CA ARG A 167 19.09 -19.27 -11.37
C ARG A 167 19.85 -18.84 -10.10
N GLU A 168 19.26 -18.04 -9.22
CA GLU A 168 19.87 -17.70 -7.92
C GLU A 168 19.99 -18.92 -7.01
N ASP A 169 18.99 -19.82 -7.01
CA ASP A 169 19.05 -21.08 -6.27
C ASP A 169 20.04 -22.08 -6.88
N SER A 170 20.15 -22.13 -8.21
CA SER A 170 21.13 -22.98 -8.91
C SER A 170 22.57 -22.57 -8.57
N ASN A 171 22.86 -21.27 -8.45
CA ASN A 171 24.17 -20.78 -8.00
C ASN A 171 24.44 -20.99 -6.50
N ARG A 172 23.41 -21.29 -5.69
CA ARG A 172 23.54 -21.68 -4.28
C ARG A 172 23.69 -23.19 -4.07
N ILE A 173 23.17 -24.01 -4.97
CA ILE A 173 23.08 -25.47 -4.81
C ILE A 173 24.23 -26.23 -5.51
N VAL A 174 25.04 -25.60 -6.38
CA VAL A 174 26.18 -26.29 -7.02
C VAL A 174 27.38 -26.38 -6.07
N ASN A 175 27.32 -27.37 -5.18
CA ASN A 175 28.47 -28.08 -4.66
C ASN A 175 28.10 -29.54 -4.35
N VAL A 176 27.46 -30.23 -5.31
CA VAL A 176 27.37 -31.70 -5.30
C VAL A 176 27.46 -32.21 -6.74
N PRO A 177 28.51 -32.96 -7.12
CA PRO A 177 28.60 -33.59 -8.41
C PRO A 177 27.95 -34.98 -8.34
N TYR A 178 26.70 -35.11 -8.82
CA TYR A 178 26.21 -36.44 -9.21
C TYR A 178 25.44 -36.39 -10.53
N ASN A 179 26.08 -36.96 -11.55
CA ASN A 179 25.46 -37.48 -12.76
C ASN A 179 24.32 -38.42 -12.39
N THR A 180 23.09 -38.06 -12.74
CA THR A 180 22.07 -39.03 -13.12
C THR A 180 21.16 -38.40 -14.18
N ALA A 181 21.20 -38.96 -15.38
CA ALA A 181 20.27 -38.65 -16.44
C ALA A 181 18.86 -39.05 -16.01
N SER A 182 17.92 -38.11 -16.03
CA SER A 182 16.49 -38.38 -16.01
C SER A 182 15.81 -37.62 -17.16
N PRO A 183 14.73 -38.16 -17.73
CA PRO A 183 14.23 -37.74 -19.02
C PRO A 183 13.57 -36.37 -18.91
N SER A 184 14.10 -35.41 -19.66
CA SER A 184 13.57 -34.07 -19.84
C SER A 184 12.11 -34.12 -20.30
N THR A 185 11.21 -33.66 -19.43
CA THR A 185 9.86 -33.23 -19.81
C THR A 185 10.02 -32.01 -20.73
N PRO A 186 9.31 -31.91 -21.86
CA PRO A 186 9.47 -30.78 -22.75
C PRO A 186 8.83 -29.56 -22.08
N HIS A 187 9.65 -28.74 -21.43
CA HIS A 187 9.32 -27.35 -21.18
C HIS A 187 8.99 -26.75 -22.54
N THR A 188 7.73 -26.34 -22.71
CA THR A 188 7.31 -25.60 -23.89
C THR A 188 7.88 -24.20 -23.76
N THR A 189 9.18 -24.05 -24.06
CA THR A 189 9.82 -22.77 -24.35
C THR A 189 9.39 -22.36 -25.75
N LEU A 190 8.19 -21.81 -25.85
CA LEU A 190 7.81 -20.96 -26.97
C LEU A 190 8.26 -19.52 -26.66
N THR A 191 9.58 -19.33 -26.55
CA THR A 191 10.32 -18.06 -26.72
C THR A 191 11.81 -18.39 -26.69
N THR A 192 12.30 -19.08 -27.71
CA THR A 192 13.73 -19.10 -28.06
C THR A 192 13.85 -18.92 -29.57
N THR A 193 13.41 -17.77 -30.05
CA THR A 193 13.98 -17.18 -31.25
C THR A 193 14.90 -16.07 -30.81
N SER A 194 16.12 -16.09 -31.35
CA SER A 194 17.26 -15.21 -31.13
C SER A 194 16.99 -13.73 -31.45
N THR A 195 16.06 -13.11 -30.73
CA THR A 195 15.73 -11.67 -30.77
C THR A 195 15.88 -11.01 -29.39
N ASP A 196 16.36 -11.75 -28.38
CA ASP A 196 16.48 -11.35 -26.96
C ASP A 196 17.44 -10.18 -26.68
N SER A 197 18.05 -9.60 -27.70
CA SER A 197 18.88 -8.39 -27.61
C SER A 197 18.11 -7.08 -27.87
N GLN A 198 16.79 -7.11 -28.09
CA GLN A 198 16.03 -5.95 -28.59
C GLN A 198 14.86 -5.43 -27.72
N THR A 199 14.57 -6.00 -26.55
CA THR A 199 13.53 -5.42 -25.66
C THR A 199 14.15 -4.49 -24.60
N ARG A 200 13.63 -3.25 -24.52
CA ARG A 200 14.02 -2.20 -23.55
C ARG A 200 14.05 -2.71 -22.10
N TYR A 201 13.10 -3.58 -21.77
CA TYR A 201 13.07 -4.32 -20.52
C TYR A 201 13.67 -5.71 -20.80
N GLY A 202 14.80 -6.03 -20.17
CA GLY A 202 15.28 -7.41 -20.16
C GLY A 202 14.27 -8.29 -19.41
N ASN A 203 14.15 -9.57 -19.76
CA ASN A 203 13.19 -10.49 -19.12
C ASN A 203 13.29 -10.42 -17.58
N GLN A 204 14.51 -10.33 -17.04
CA GLN A 204 14.77 -10.23 -15.61
C GLN A 204 14.20 -8.94 -14.94
N THR A 205 14.19 -7.81 -15.64
CA THR A 205 13.70 -6.51 -15.13
C THR A 205 12.22 -6.62 -14.74
N LEU A 206 11.38 -7.13 -15.64
CA LEU A 206 9.94 -7.26 -15.40
C LEU A 206 9.62 -8.39 -14.42
N GLU A 207 10.37 -9.49 -14.44
CA GLU A 207 10.24 -10.58 -13.47
C GLU A 207 10.54 -10.12 -12.04
N GLN A 208 11.61 -9.34 -11.85
CA GLN A 208 11.94 -8.75 -10.56
C GLN A 208 10.90 -7.71 -10.12
N ALA A 209 10.41 -6.89 -11.05
CA ALA A 209 9.37 -5.90 -10.78
C ALA A 209 8.06 -6.55 -10.35
N ILE A 210 7.59 -7.59 -11.06
CA ILE A 210 6.35 -8.28 -10.71
C ILE A 210 6.47 -8.99 -9.35
N TYR A 211 7.61 -9.62 -9.06
CA TYR A 211 7.85 -10.24 -7.77
C TYR A 211 7.80 -9.23 -6.61
N TRP A 212 8.53 -8.12 -6.72
CA TRP A 212 8.54 -7.09 -5.69
C TRP A 212 7.16 -6.45 -5.50
N SER A 213 6.43 -6.19 -6.59
CA SER A 213 5.09 -5.60 -6.54
C SER A 213 4.09 -6.55 -5.87
N ALA A 214 4.12 -7.83 -6.23
CA ALA A 214 3.29 -8.86 -5.61
C ALA A 214 3.66 -9.09 -4.14
N TRP A 215 4.96 -9.13 -3.81
CA TRP A 215 5.45 -9.32 -2.45
C TRP A 215 5.01 -8.17 -1.53
N LYS A 216 5.25 -6.92 -1.95
CA LYS A 216 4.84 -5.74 -1.18
C LYS A 216 3.32 -5.76 -0.91
N SER A 217 2.53 -6.00 -1.95
CA SER A 217 1.07 -6.00 -1.86
C SER A 217 0.53 -7.15 -0.99
N GLU A 218 1.12 -8.35 -1.09
CA GLU A 218 0.75 -9.50 -0.26
C GLU A 218 1.02 -9.23 1.23
N ILE A 219 2.20 -8.71 1.54
CA ILE A 219 2.61 -8.42 2.92
C ILE A 219 1.73 -7.34 3.56
N GLU A 220 1.45 -6.26 2.84
CA GLU A 220 0.55 -5.20 3.32
C GLU A 220 -0.83 -5.78 3.63
N MET A 221 -1.43 -6.50 2.70
CA MET A 221 -2.76 -7.09 2.90
C MET A 221 -2.78 -8.13 4.01
N ARG A 222 -1.77 -9.01 4.09
CA ARG A 222 -1.69 -10.04 5.13
C ARG A 222 -1.54 -9.46 6.53
N SER A 223 -0.80 -8.35 6.66
CA SER A 223 -0.64 -7.64 7.93
C SER A 223 -1.97 -7.07 8.45
N GLU A 224 -2.84 -6.63 7.55
CA GLU A 224 -4.16 -6.08 7.89
C GLU A 224 -5.22 -7.17 8.08
N LEU A 225 -5.26 -8.18 7.21
CA LEU A 225 -6.29 -9.21 7.22
C LEU A 225 -6.06 -10.29 8.28
N GLN A 226 -4.80 -10.55 8.64
CA GLN A 226 -4.37 -11.63 9.54
C GLN A 226 -5.12 -12.96 9.33
N PRO A 227 -5.15 -13.50 8.10
CA PRO A 227 -5.89 -14.72 7.81
C PRO A 227 -5.39 -15.88 8.69
N GLN A 228 -6.31 -16.74 9.10
CA GLN A 228 -6.00 -17.96 9.85
C GLN A 228 -4.89 -18.75 9.14
N ASP A 229 -3.90 -19.23 9.90
CA ASP A 229 -2.72 -19.97 9.43
C ASP A 229 -1.72 -19.19 8.55
N PHE A 230 -2.02 -17.95 8.18
CA PHE A 230 -1.14 -17.04 7.43
C PHE A 230 -0.69 -15.82 8.24
N LYS A 231 -1.01 -15.78 9.54
CA LYS A 231 -0.62 -14.69 10.45
C LYS A 231 0.90 -14.50 10.42
N LEU A 232 1.33 -13.25 10.31
CA LEU A 232 2.71 -12.87 10.55
C LEU A 232 3.04 -13.12 12.04
N PRO A 233 3.97 -14.02 12.39
CA PRO A 233 4.43 -14.14 13.76
C PRO A 233 5.02 -12.81 14.22
N SER A 234 4.72 -12.40 15.46
CA SER A 234 5.21 -11.16 16.07
C SER A 234 6.74 -11.05 16.04
N THR A 235 7.44 -12.18 16.04
CA THR A 235 8.90 -12.30 16.02
C THR A 235 9.49 -12.62 14.64
N GLN A 236 8.67 -12.82 13.60
CA GLN A 236 9.20 -13.25 12.31
C GLN A 236 9.92 -12.09 11.62
N LYS A 237 11.21 -12.33 11.34
CA LYS A 237 12.06 -11.52 10.48
C LYS A 237 11.51 -11.56 9.06
N LEU A 238 10.46 -10.79 8.79
CA LEU A 238 9.99 -10.61 7.45
C LEU A 238 11.05 -9.80 6.69
N THR A 239 11.96 -10.53 6.06
CA THR A 239 13.12 -9.93 5.42
C THR A 239 12.66 -9.50 4.04
N CYS A 240 12.80 -8.21 3.74
CA CYS A 240 12.65 -7.72 2.39
C CYS A 240 13.46 -8.60 1.43
N PRO A 241 12.99 -8.85 0.20
CA PRO A 241 13.77 -9.56 -0.80
C PRO A 241 15.19 -8.99 -0.90
N PRO A 242 16.23 -9.85 -1.00
CA PRO A 242 17.62 -9.41 -0.84
C PRO A 242 18.09 -8.53 -2.01
N PHE A 243 17.58 -8.76 -3.21
CA PHE A 243 17.92 -8.03 -4.43
C PHE A 243 17.09 -6.75 -4.59
N LEU A 244 17.61 -5.74 -5.29
CA LEU A 244 16.81 -4.62 -5.80
C LEU A 244 16.36 -4.94 -7.24
N PRO A 245 15.16 -4.50 -7.66
CA PRO A 245 14.74 -4.68 -9.04
C PRO A 245 15.67 -3.89 -9.96
N SER A 246 16.16 -4.55 -11.01
CA SER A 246 17.02 -3.92 -12.01
C SER A 246 16.19 -2.93 -12.82
N PRO A 247 16.63 -1.69 -13.04
CA PRO A 247 15.94 -0.76 -13.94
C PRO A 247 16.02 -1.25 -15.40
N PRO A 248 15.25 -0.65 -16.34
CA PRO A 248 15.29 -1.01 -17.75
C PRO A 248 16.68 -0.72 -18.36
N ASN A 249 17.06 -1.48 -19.38
CA ASN A 249 18.29 -1.25 -20.11
C ASN A 249 18.08 -0.05 -21.04
N ILE A 250 18.57 1.11 -20.62
CA ILE A 250 18.65 2.28 -21.49
C ILE A 250 19.93 2.12 -22.30
N SER A 251 19.81 1.90 -23.61
CA SER A 251 20.97 1.94 -24.49
C SER A 251 21.58 3.35 -24.45
N ASP A 252 22.91 3.45 -24.32
CA ASP A 252 23.63 4.74 -24.45
C ASP A 252 23.56 5.31 -25.88
N GLN A 253 22.96 4.58 -26.83
CA GLN A 253 22.77 5.03 -28.20
C GLN A 253 21.48 5.85 -28.34
N ASP A 254 21.67 7.14 -28.65
CA ASP A 254 20.67 8.17 -28.95
C ASP A 254 19.42 8.21 -28.02
N PRO A 255 19.45 9.02 -26.94
CA PRO A 255 18.33 9.13 -25.98
C PRO A 255 17.02 9.65 -26.60
N SER A 256 17.04 10.13 -27.85
CA SER A 256 15.84 10.59 -28.58
C SER A 256 14.99 9.46 -29.17
N ILE A 257 15.53 8.25 -29.34
CA ILE A 257 14.85 7.11 -29.97
C ILE A 257 14.55 6.00 -28.95
N ASP A 258 15.46 5.72 -28.01
CA ASP A 258 15.36 4.61 -27.05
C ASP A 258 15.27 5.03 -25.57
N GLY A 259 15.24 6.33 -25.27
CA GLY A 259 15.10 6.84 -23.90
C GLY A 259 13.76 6.44 -23.23
N LEU A 260 13.80 6.20 -21.92
CA LEU A 260 12.57 6.12 -21.12
C LEU A 260 11.82 7.44 -21.23
N THR A 261 10.50 7.37 -21.41
CA THR A 261 9.66 8.56 -21.28
C THR A 261 9.80 9.12 -19.86
N GLN A 262 9.55 10.41 -19.69
CA GLN A 262 9.58 11.04 -18.36
C GLN A 262 8.64 10.33 -17.36
N SER A 263 7.52 9.80 -17.84
CA SER A 263 6.56 9.04 -17.02
C SER A 263 7.13 7.70 -16.57
N GLU A 264 7.75 6.93 -17.47
CA GLU A 264 8.39 5.65 -17.14
C GLU A 264 9.57 5.86 -16.17
N GLN A 265 10.39 6.88 -16.41
CA GLN A 265 11.52 7.22 -15.55
C GLN A 265 11.03 7.59 -14.13
N ARG A 266 9.99 8.43 -14.04
CA ARG A 266 9.34 8.78 -12.77
C ARG A 266 8.81 7.54 -12.06
N GLY A 267 8.16 6.62 -12.78
CA GLY A 267 7.64 5.38 -12.19
C GLY A 267 8.74 4.51 -11.57
N TRP A 268 9.89 4.37 -12.25
CA TRP A 268 11.04 3.65 -11.70
C TRP A 268 11.69 4.36 -10.51
N PHE A 269 11.83 5.68 -10.55
CA PHE A 269 12.32 6.45 -9.40
C PHE A 269 11.40 6.32 -8.19
N PHE A 270 10.08 6.38 -8.40
CA PHE A 270 9.10 6.13 -7.35
C PHE A 270 9.30 4.72 -6.76
N TYR A 271 9.33 3.72 -7.63
CA TYR A 271 9.38 2.32 -7.23
C TYR A 271 10.63 1.98 -6.41
N LEU A 272 11.79 2.46 -6.83
CA LEU A 272 13.05 2.26 -6.10
C LEU A 272 13.10 3.05 -4.80
N SER A 273 12.56 4.28 -4.79
CA SER A 273 12.48 5.12 -3.57
C SER A 273 11.57 4.49 -2.52
N GLU A 274 10.43 3.94 -2.94
CA GLU A 274 9.50 3.24 -2.06
C GLU A 274 10.12 1.96 -1.47
N ILE A 275 10.83 1.16 -2.29
CA ILE A 275 11.54 -0.04 -1.82
C ILE A 275 12.64 0.34 -0.81
N SER A 276 13.41 1.40 -1.08
CA SER A 276 14.47 1.85 -0.17
C SER A 276 13.90 2.34 1.17
N LEU A 277 12.78 3.08 1.15
CA LEU A 277 12.08 3.50 2.36
C LEU A 277 11.55 2.30 3.14
N ARG A 278 10.93 1.33 2.47
CA ARG A 278 10.42 0.12 3.12
C ARG A 278 11.53 -0.68 3.81
N ARG A 279 12.71 -0.74 3.20
CA ARG A 279 13.90 -1.37 3.81
C ARG A 279 14.37 -0.59 5.05
N LEU A 280 14.40 0.74 4.98
CA LEU A 280 14.70 1.62 6.12
C LEU A 280 13.71 1.41 7.27
N VAL A 281 12.40 1.49 6.99
CA VAL A 281 11.31 1.26 7.97
C VAL A 281 11.43 -0.13 8.59
N SER A 282 11.68 -1.16 7.78
CA SER A 282 11.81 -2.53 8.27
C SER A 282 13.02 -2.71 9.20
N ARG A 283 14.13 -2.02 8.93
CA ARG A 283 15.32 -2.02 9.80
C ARG A 283 15.01 -1.35 11.14
N ILE A 284 14.50 -0.12 11.12
CA ILE A 284 14.17 0.65 12.33
C ILE A 284 13.13 -0.10 13.16
N LYS A 285 12.06 -0.61 12.53
CA LYS A 285 11.03 -1.40 13.22
C LYS A 285 11.62 -2.59 13.97
N ARG A 286 12.59 -3.29 13.36
CA ARG A 286 13.26 -4.43 13.99
C ARG A 286 14.11 -4.02 15.18
N GLU A 287 14.76 -2.86 15.13
CA GLU A 287 15.52 -2.31 16.26
C GLU A 287 14.58 -1.94 17.41
N ILE A 288 13.48 -1.23 17.13
CA ILE A 288 12.45 -0.88 18.12
C ILE A 288 11.90 -2.15 18.81
N LEU A 289 11.50 -3.16 18.04
CA LEU A 289 11.01 -4.44 18.59
C LEU A 289 12.08 -5.22 19.35
N ALA A 290 13.36 -5.07 19.01
CA ALA A 290 14.44 -5.69 19.77
C ALA A 290 14.55 -5.08 21.18
N PHE A 291 14.24 -3.80 21.35
CA PHE A 291 14.26 -3.15 22.67
C PHE A 291 13.13 -3.60 23.60
N GLU A 292 12.01 -4.13 23.07
CA GLU A 292 10.99 -4.77 23.91
C GLU A 292 11.56 -5.98 24.67
N SER A 293 12.55 -6.68 24.12
CA SER A 293 13.21 -7.78 24.83
C SER A 293 14.03 -7.30 26.03
N LEU A 294 14.56 -6.07 25.99
CA LEU A 294 15.33 -5.46 27.09
C LEU A 294 14.45 -5.05 28.28
N SER A 295 13.15 -4.83 28.07
CA SER A 295 12.20 -4.57 29.17
C SER A 295 12.19 -5.72 30.20
N LYS A 296 12.40 -6.95 29.73
CA LYS A 296 12.47 -8.15 30.58
C LYS A 296 13.74 -8.20 31.46
N GLU A 297 14.75 -7.42 31.11
CA GLU A 297 16.02 -7.29 31.82
C GLU A 297 16.01 -6.09 32.79
N GLY A 298 14.87 -5.41 32.97
CA GLY A 298 14.70 -4.30 33.89
C GLY A 298 15.16 -2.94 33.34
N VAL A 299 15.45 -2.86 32.04
CA VAL A 299 15.81 -1.60 31.35
C VAL A 299 14.54 -0.90 30.87
N ASP A 300 14.42 0.42 31.15
CA ASP A 300 13.33 1.23 30.59
C ASP A 300 13.50 1.40 29.07
N THR A 301 12.68 0.66 28.31
CA THR A 301 12.68 0.65 26.84
C THR A 301 12.47 2.04 26.26
N LEU A 302 11.64 2.90 26.88
CA LEU A 302 11.38 4.26 26.40
C LEU A 302 12.63 5.15 26.50
N SER A 303 13.38 5.03 27.60
CA SER A 303 14.64 5.74 27.78
C SER A 303 15.69 5.33 26.74
N VAL A 304 15.79 4.05 26.40
CA VAL A 304 16.69 3.56 25.33
C VAL A 304 16.25 4.12 23.97
N LEU A 305 14.95 4.02 23.66
CA LEU A 305 14.39 4.55 22.42
C LEU A 305 14.61 6.06 22.27
N SER A 306 14.44 6.83 23.35
CA SER A 306 14.60 8.29 23.35
C SER A 306 15.97 8.72 22.85
N ARG A 307 17.03 7.96 23.20
CA ARG A 307 18.40 8.18 22.70
C ARG A 307 18.59 7.88 21.22
N SER A 308 17.77 7.01 20.64
CA SER A 308 17.88 6.59 19.24
C SER A 308 17.03 7.43 18.27
N ILE A 309 16.09 8.25 18.77
CA ILE A 309 15.16 9.01 17.91
C ILE A 309 15.89 9.96 16.96
N GLU A 310 16.87 10.72 17.42
CA GLU A 310 17.61 11.68 16.57
C GLU A 310 18.29 10.99 15.38
N GLU A 311 18.86 9.80 15.61
CA GLU A 311 19.47 9.00 14.57
C GLU A 311 18.43 8.48 13.56
N TYR A 312 17.23 8.10 14.02
CA TYR A 312 16.14 7.71 13.12
C TYR A 312 15.62 8.88 12.30
N GLU A 313 15.48 10.07 12.90
CA GLU A 313 15.12 11.31 12.20
C GLU A 313 16.17 11.66 11.14
N LEU A 314 17.46 11.52 11.46
CA LEU A 314 18.57 11.78 10.53
C LEU A 314 18.55 10.81 9.34
N GLN A 315 18.32 9.51 9.59
CA GLN A 315 18.20 8.52 8.51
C GLN A 315 17.00 8.78 7.62
N ALA A 316 15.87 9.19 8.20
CA ALA A 316 14.68 9.58 7.44
C ALA A 316 14.97 10.80 6.56
N LYS A 317 15.63 11.83 7.11
CA LYS A 317 16.05 13.00 6.36
C LYS A 317 17.02 12.66 5.23
N ALA A 318 18.02 11.81 5.49
CA ALA A 318 18.97 11.37 4.49
C ALA A 318 18.28 10.63 3.32
N TRP A 319 17.25 9.83 3.62
CA TRP A 319 16.43 9.20 2.58
C TRP A 319 15.68 10.24 1.74
N TYR A 320 15.06 11.24 2.38
CA TYR A 320 14.35 12.31 1.68
C TYR A 320 15.28 13.15 0.79
N ASP A 321 16.44 13.55 1.32
CA ASP A 321 17.44 14.35 0.59
C ASP A 321 18.03 13.59 -0.62
N ALA A 322 17.97 12.25 -0.62
CA ALA A 322 18.42 11.41 -1.70
C ALA A 322 17.36 11.19 -2.81
N LEU A 323 16.14 11.71 -2.65
CA LEU A 323 15.07 11.53 -3.64
C LEU A 323 15.39 12.25 -4.96
N PRO A 324 15.18 11.59 -6.12
CA PRO A 324 15.23 12.25 -7.41
C PRO A 324 14.17 13.36 -7.54
N GLU A 325 14.50 14.46 -8.22
CA GLU A 325 13.61 15.62 -8.40
C GLU A 325 12.22 15.23 -8.92
N ALA A 326 12.16 14.26 -9.82
CA ALA A 326 10.92 13.79 -10.43
C ALA A 326 9.89 13.24 -9.43
N VAL A 327 10.34 12.76 -8.26
CA VAL A 327 9.49 12.16 -7.22
C VAL A 327 9.64 12.84 -5.86
N ARG A 328 10.49 13.87 -5.76
CA ARG A 328 10.62 14.70 -4.57
C ARG A 328 9.32 15.48 -4.34
N PHE A 329 8.83 15.44 -3.11
CA PHE A 329 7.60 16.09 -2.67
C PHE A 329 7.92 17.25 -1.74
N ASP A 330 7.05 18.25 -1.73
CA ASP A 330 7.12 19.42 -0.85
C ASP A 330 6.16 19.26 0.35
N ASP A 331 6.12 20.29 1.20
CA ASP A 331 5.24 20.34 2.37
C ASP A 331 3.77 20.66 2.00
N SER A 332 3.46 20.92 0.72
CA SER A 332 2.11 21.26 0.27
C SER A 332 1.23 20.02 0.25
N PRO A 333 0.13 19.93 1.05
CA PRO A 333 -0.75 18.76 1.08
C PRO A 333 -1.45 18.49 -0.26
N ILE A 334 -1.53 19.49 -1.14
CA ILE A 334 -2.20 19.41 -2.44
C ILE A 334 -1.17 19.04 -3.52
N THR A 335 -1.42 17.93 -4.21
CA THR A 335 -0.60 17.44 -5.34
C THR A 335 -1.51 16.74 -6.35
N ASP A 336 -1.19 16.86 -7.64
CA ASP A 336 -1.79 16.10 -8.74
C ASP A 336 -0.94 14.87 -9.14
N ASP A 337 0.25 14.73 -8.54
CA ASP A 337 1.15 13.60 -8.76
C ASP A 337 0.94 12.51 -7.70
N ILE A 338 0.45 11.35 -8.15
CA ILE A 338 0.15 10.20 -7.29
C ILE A 338 1.42 9.59 -6.67
N CYS A 339 2.58 9.67 -7.33
CA CYS A 339 3.83 9.15 -6.80
C CYS A 339 4.31 9.99 -5.62
N LYS A 340 4.27 11.32 -5.77
CA LYS A 340 4.61 12.26 -4.68
C LYS A 340 3.65 12.12 -3.51
N PHE A 341 2.35 12.04 -3.79
CA PHE A 341 1.31 11.79 -2.79
C PHE A 341 1.62 10.53 -1.95
N VAL A 342 1.87 9.40 -2.61
CA VAL A 342 2.13 8.12 -1.93
C VAL A 342 3.45 8.14 -1.15
N LEU A 343 4.54 8.68 -1.72
CA LEU A 343 5.83 8.75 -1.01
C LEU A 343 5.76 9.62 0.23
N ARG A 344 5.06 10.77 0.19
CA ARG A 344 4.84 11.61 1.36
C ARG A 344 4.10 10.85 2.45
N GLY A 345 3.02 10.15 2.10
CA GLY A 345 2.29 9.32 3.05
C GLY A 345 3.18 8.26 3.70
N HIS A 346 3.99 7.54 2.91
CA HIS A 346 4.93 6.56 3.44
C HIS A 346 6.04 7.16 4.30
N TYR A 347 6.52 8.35 3.95
CA TYR A 347 7.48 9.09 4.76
C TYR A 347 6.89 9.45 6.13
N ASN A 348 5.65 9.96 6.17
CA ASN A 348 4.96 10.24 7.42
C ASN A 348 4.71 8.97 8.27
N ASN A 349 4.44 7.83 7.63
CA ASN A 349 4.29 6.55 8.33
C ASN A 349 5.53 6.15 9.14
N LEU A 350 6.73 6.51 8.66
CA LEU A 350 7.97 6.27 9.39
C LEU A 350 7.99 7.06 10.71
N PHE A 351 7.58 8.32 10.69
CA PHE A 351 7.54 9.15 11.91
C PHE A 351 6.48 8.68 12.90
N GLU A 352 5.28 8.33 12.42
CA GLU A 352 4.28 7.72 13.30
C GLU A 352 4.82 6.46 13.97
N MET A 353 5.61 5.64 13.27
CA MET A 353 6.21 4.42 13.82
C MET A 353 7.27 4.72 14.88
N ILE A 354 8.18 5.67 14.65
CA ILE A 354 9.28 5.95 15.60
C ILE A 354 8.78 6.65 16.87
N TYR A 355 7.73 7.48 16.77
CA TYR A 355 7.14 8.13 17.94
C TYR A 355 6.06 7.29 18.63
N TRP A 356 5.53 6.25 17.98
CA TRP A 356 4.48 5.39 18.52
C TRP A 356 4.74 4.91 19.95
N PRO A 357 5.94 4.44 20.35
CA PRO A 357 6.18 3.99 21.72
C PRO A 357 5.87 5.05 22.78
N PHE A 358 6.14 6.33 22.50
CA PHE A 358 5.87 7.43 23.43
C PHE A 358 4.38 7.79 23.46
N VAL A 359 3.72 7.79 22.30
CA VAL A 359 2.26 8.02 22.19
C VAL A 359 1.49 6.91 22.88
N ASP A 360 1.85 5.65 22.62
CA ASP A 360 1.26 4.46 23.24
C ASP A 360 1.43 4.49 24.75
N ALA A 361 2.66 4.76 25.23
CA ALA A 361 2.92 4.91 26.65
C ALA A 361 2.07 6.02 27.28
N ALA A 362 2.03 7.22 26.67
CA ALA A 362 1.25 8.35 27.16
C ALA A 362 -0.25 8.02 27.30
N ILE A 363 -0.84 7.37 26.30
CA ILE A 363 -2.26 6.99 26.29
C ILE A 363 -2.55 5.87 27.29
N HIS A 364 -1.62 4.91 27.44
CA HIS A 364 -1.83 3.70 28.25
C HIS A 364 -1.27 3.78 29.68
N CYS A 365 -0.74 4.93 30.12
CA CYS A 365 -0.13 5.19 31.44
C CYS A 365 -0.93 4.64 32.65
N GLY A 366 -2.26 4.58 32.58
CA GLY A 366 -3.11 4.05 33.65
C GLY A 366 -3.25 2.52 33.68
N SER A 367 -3.02 1.84 32.56
CA SER A 367 -3.27 0.39 32.39
C SER A 367 -2.06 -0.49 32.71
N GLN A 368 -0.84 0.05 32.63
CA GLN A 368 0.40 -0.65 32.99
C GLN A 368 0.90 -0.36 34.41
N GLY A 369 0.13 0.43 35.18
CA GLY A 369 0.51 0.92 36.51
C GLY A 369 1.31 2.22 36.43
N LYS A 370 0.87 3.25 37.18
CA LYS A 370 1.60 4.51 37.24
C LYS A 370 2.99 4.26 37.83
N VAL A 371 4.03 4.70 37.13
CA VAL A 371 5.39 4.72 37.69
C VAL A 371 5.37 5.63 38.91
N THR A 372 5.92 5.15 40.03
CA THR A 372 6.04 5.97 41.23
C THR A 372 6.87 7.19 40.92
N ASP A 373 6.39 8.37 41.35
CA ASP A 373 7.13 9.62 41.27
C ASP A 373 8.56 9.42 41.78
N PRO A 374 9.60 9.70 40.97
CA PRO A 374 10.97 9.43 41.35
C PRO A 374 11.32 10.21 42.61
N LYS A 375 12.12 9.59 43.48
CA LYS A 375 12.72 10.29 44.62
C LYS A 375 13.87 11.21 44.19
N ASP A 376 14.40 10.99 42.99
CA ASP A 376 15.52 11.71 42.37
C ASP A 376 15.03 12.55 41.16
N GLU A 377 15.86 13.45 40.65
CA GLU A 377 15.53 14.23 39.45
C GLU A 377 15.33 13.34 38.22
N ALA A 378 14.31 13.69 37.41
CA ALA A 378 14.05 13.05 36.12
C ALA A 378 15.31 13.02 35.24
N THR A 379 15.57 11.90 34.58
CA THR A 379 16.69 11.75 33.64
C THR A 379 16.52 12.65 32.41
N GLU A 380 17.61 12.93 31.69
CA GLU A 380 17.55 13.73 30.46
C GLU A 380 16.65 13.08 29.42
N GLU A 381 16.66 11.75 29.33
CA GLU A 381 15.86 10.97 28.41
C GLU A 381 14.36 11.09 28.71
N GLU A 382 13.97 10.98 29.98
CA GLU A 382 12.57 11.06 30.43
C GLU A 382 11.98 12.46 30.20
N ARG A 383 12.78 13.52 30.34
CA ARG A 383 12.33 14.91 30.08
C ARG A 383 11.90 15.14 28.63
N ARG A 384 12.34 14.28 27.71
CA ARG A 384 11.99 14.36 26.27
C ARG A 384 10.66 13.67 25.96
N PHE A 385 10.14 12.81 26.83
CA PHE A 385 8.97 11.98 26.53
C PHE A 385 7.72 12.79 26.15
N PRO A 386 7.38 13.92 26.82
CA PRO A 386 6.22 14.72 26.42
C PRO A 386 6.38 15.32 25.01
N ASP A 387 7.57 15.80 24.66
CA ASP A 387 7.87 16.36 23.34
C ASP A 387 7.80 15.29 22.24
N LEU A 388 8.37 14.11 22.49
CA LEU A 388 8.33 12.98 21.56
C LEU A 388 6.91 12.45 21.34
N ALA A 389 6.11 12.39 22.41
CA ALA A 389 4.69 12.04 22.30
C ALA A 389 3.91 13.10 21.51
N LEU A 390 4.17 14.40 21.76
CA LEU A 390 3.54 15.49 21.02
C LEU A 390 3.88 15.42 19.53
N LYS A 391 5.15 15.23 19.16
CA LYS A 391 5.57 15.01 17.77
C LYS A 391 4.84 13.84 17.12
N GLY A 392 4.64 12.74 17.87
CA GLY A 392 3.86 11.60 17.40
C GLY A 392 2.40 11.96 17.10
N LEU A 393 1.74 12.72 17.99
CA LEU A 393 0.37 13.21 17.77
C LEU A 393 0.29 14.20 16.60
N GLU A 394 1.27 15.09 16.45
CA GLU A 394 1.37 16.02 15.31
C GLU A 394 1.47 15.25 13.99
N LYS A 395 2.24 14.16 13.93
CA LYS A 395 2.34 13.31 12.74
C LYS A 395 1.05 12.58 12.38
N HIS A 396 0.20 12.29 13.37
CA HIS A 396 -1.15 11.79 13.11
C HIS A 396 -2.06 12.87 12.48
N VAL A 397 -1.97 14.12 12.92
CA VAL A 397 -2.68 15.26 12.29
C VAL A 397 -2.14 15.53 10.89
N GLU A 398 -0.82 15.51 10.72
CA GLU A 398 -0.15 15.73 9.44
C GLU A 398 -0.55 14.67 8.42
N ARG A 399 -0.61 13.38 8.79
CA ARG A 399 -1.16 12.34 7.88
C ARG A 399 -2.53 12.76 7.37
N ILE A 400 -3.43 13.09 8.29
CA ILE A 400 -4.83 13.35 7.98
C ILE A 400 -4.92 14.48 6.95
N ARG A 401 -4.23 15.59 7.19
CA ARG A 401 -4.17 16.73 6.26
C ARG A 401 -3.56 16.36 4.91
N ASN A 402 -2.46 15.60 4.92
CA ASN A 402 -1.77 15.17 3.71
C ASN A 402 -2.60 14.22 2.84
N ASP A 403 -3.46 13.40 3.44
CA ASP A 403 -4.24 12.39 2.72
C ASP A 403 -5.59 12.93 2.20
N GLN A 404 -5.99 14.16 2.55
CA GLN A 404 -7.30 14.74 2.19
C GLN A 404 -7.61 14.70 0.69
N CYS A 405 -6.63 15.02 -0.18
CA CYS A 405 -6.80 14.95 -1.63
C CYS A 405 -7.09 13.52 -2.14
N GLY A 406 -6.72 12.49 -1.36
CA GLY A 406 -7.02 11.09 -1.65
C GLY A 406 -8.39 10.62 -1.16
N TYR A 407 -9.08 11.37 -0.28
CA TYR A 407 -10.24 10.87 0.49
C TYR A 407 -11.41 10.41 -0.37
N ARG A 408 -11.60 10.99 -1.55
CA ARG A 408 -12.66 10.59 -2.50
C ARG A 408 -12.11 9.92 -3.76
N HIS A 409 -10.81 9.69 -3.81
CA HIS A 409 -10.13 9.11 -4.95
C HIS A 409 -10.12 7.57 -4.86
N ARG A 410 -10.54 6.89 -5.93
CA ARG A 410 -10.50 5.42 -6.01
C ARG A 410 -9.19 4.95 -6.65
N HIS A 411 -8.36 4.28 -5.86
CA HIS A 411 -7.18 3.56 -6.32
C HIS A 411 -6.87 2.38 -5.38
N HIS A 412 -5.88 1.56 -5.74
CA HIS A 412 -5.49 0.40 -4.92
C HIS A 412 -4.98 0.73 -3.51
N GLY A 413 -4.65 1.98 -3.22
CA GLY A 413 -4.18 2.45 -1.91
C GLY A 413 -5.26 3.12 -1.06
N THR A 414 -6.47 3.34 -1.59
CA THR A 414 -7.55 4.04 -0.89
C THR A 414 -7.96 3.30 0.39
N LEU A 415 -8.13 1.97 0.33
CA LEU A 415 -8.59 1.20 1.49
C LEU A 415 -7.56 1.23 2.65
N PRO A 416 -6.25 0.96 2.43
CA PRO A 416 -5.21 1.17 3.44
C PRO A 416 -5.16 2.60 3.98
N MET A 417 -5.27 3.61 3.10
CA MET A 417 -5.30 5.02 3.50
C MET A 417 -6.48 5.32 4.43
N MET A 418 -7.70 4.86 4.08
CA MET A 418 -8.86 5.05 4.96
C MET A 418 -8.62 4.43 6.34
N ARG A 419 -8.00 3.25 6.40
CA ARG A 419 -7.70 2.55 7.65
C ARG A 419 -6.65 3.27 8.47
N SER A 420 -5.56 3.72 7.84
CA SER A 420 -4.48 4.44 8.51
C SER A 420 -4.95 5.81 9.04
N ASN A 421 -5.82 6.51 8.32
CA ASN A 421 -6.44 7.77 8.76
C ASN A 421 -7.43 7.54 9.91
N THR A 422 -8.24 6.48 9.83
CA THR A 422 -9.12 6.07 10.95
C THR A 422 -8.31 5.77 12.20
N ARG A 423 -7.17 5.06 12.07
CA ARG A 423 -6.25 4.83 13.19
C ARG A 423 -5.76 6.15 13.79
N SER A 424 -5.23 7.06 12.96
CA SER A 424 -4.74 8.37 13.42
C SER A 424 -5.83 9.15 14.17
N ALA A 425 -7.06 9.16 13.66
CA ALA A 425 -8.19 9.81 14.33
C ALA A 425 -8.52 9.16 15.70
N LEU A 426 -8.52 7.83 15.78
CA LEU A 426 -8.75 7.11 17.04
C LEU A 426 -7.64 7.39 18.07
N VAL A 427 -6.38 7.46 17.64
CA VAL A 427 -5.23 7.80 18.50
C VAL A 427 -5.38 9.22 19.05
N LEU A 428 -5.71 10.20 18.21
CA LEU A 428 -5.95 11.58 18.62
C LEU A 428 -7.11 11.68 19.63
N MET A 429 -8.22 10.99 19.38
CA MET A 429 -9.35 10.96 20.32
C MET A 429 -8.96 10.29 21.64
N ALA A 430 -8.22 9.18 21.61
CA ALA A 430 -7.75 8.51 22.82
C ALA A 430 -6.85 9.44 23.65
N ALA A 431 -5.92 10.15 23.01
CA ALA A 431 -5.09 11.15 23.67
C ALA A 431 -5.94 12.29 24.29
N SER A 432 -6.96 12.79 23.57
CA SER A 432 -7.85 13.84 24.08
C SER A 432 -8.59 13.41 25.35
N PHE A 433 -9.09 12.17 25.39
CA PHE A 433 -9.81 11.68 26.56
C PHE A 433 -8.92 11.53 27.80
N ILE A 434 -7.66 11.12 27.63
CA ILE A 434 -6.71 11.00 28.75
C ILE A 434 -6.30 12.38 29.31
N LEU A 435 -6.20 13.39 28.43
CA LEU A 435 -5.86 14.75 28.83
C LEU A 435 -7.02 15.52 29.46
N GLU A 436 -8.27 15.18 29.11
CA GLU A 436 -9.47 15.88 29.57
C GLU A 436 -10.21 15.20 30.75
N GLU A 437 -9.81 13.99 31.18
CA GLU A 437 -10.53 13.24 32.22
C GLU A 437 -10.53 13.97 33.58
N LYS A 438 -11.69 14.55 33.93
CA LYS A 438 -11.99 15.12 35.24
C LYS A 438 -12.60 14.03 36.12
N ASP A 439 -11.92 13.68 37.20
CA ASP A 439 -12.46 12.77 38.22
C ASP A 439 -13.03 13.62 39.38
N GLU A 440 -14.32 13.49 39.68
CA GLU A 440 -14.99 14.12 40.83
C GLU A 440 -14.76 15.64 41.00
N GLY A 441 -14.75 16.42 39.91
CA GLY A 441 -14.57 17.87 39.96
C GLY A 441 -13.14 18.33 40.29
N VAL A 442 -12.19 17.41 40.36
CA VAL A 442 -10.75 17.67 40.43
C VAL A 442 -10.13 17.18 39.12
N THR A 443 -9.48 18.05 38.36
CA THR A 443 -8.72 17.65 37.17
C THR A 443 -7.56 16.76 37.60
N LYS A 444 -7.72 15.43 37.55
CA LYS A 444 -6.63 14.48 37.74
C LYS A 444 -6.19 13.99 36.37
N CYS A 445 -5.15 14.61 35.80
CA CYS A 445 -4.46 14.01 34.66
C CYS A 445 -4.04 12.59 35.03
N ASN A 446 -4.53 11.60 34.28
CA ASN A 446 -4.19 10.20 34.49
C ASN A 446 -2.85 9.78 33.89
N LEU A 447 -2.10 10.76 33.38
CA LEU A 447 -0.75 10.59 32.86
C LEU A 447 0.24 10.10 33.94
N ASP A 448 1.20 9.32 33.49
CA ASP A 448 2.47 9.14 34.19
C ASP A 448 3.19 10.50 34.28
N TRP A 449 3.88 10.75 35.38
CA TRP A 449 4.61 12.01 35.63
C TRP A 449 5.60 12.33 34.50
N ARG A 450 6.16 11.30 33.83
CA ARG A 450 7.07 11.44 32.69
C ARG A 450 6.44 12.11 31.47
N PHE A 451 5.10 12.14 31.40
CA PHE A 451 4.33 12.79 30.33
C PHE A 451 3.63 14.07 30.81
N SER A 452 3.98 14.57 32.01
CA SER A 452 3.44 15.82 32.53
C SER A 452 3.69 16.97 31.55
N GLY A 453 2.64 17.73 31.22
CA GLY A 453 2.70 18.83 30.25
C GLY A 453 2.45 18.43 28.79
N LEU A 454 2.16 17.16 28.48
CA LEU A 454 1.64 16.77 27.17
C LEU A 454 0.33 17.51 26.87
N ARG A 455 0.16 17.94 25.62
CA ARG A 455 -1.02 18.66 25.14
C ARG A 455 -1.50 18.08 23.81
N MET A 456 -2.72 18.40 23.42
CA MET A 456 -3.22 18.09 22.09
C MET A 456 -2.56 18.98 21.02
N PRO A 457 -2.24 18.44 19.84
CA PRO A 457 -1.69 19.22 18.72
C PRO A 457 -2.76 20.11 18.07
N ASP A 458 -2.33 21.20 17.43
CA ASP A 458 -3.24 22.17 16.82
C ASP A 458 -4.03 21.62 15.64
N GLY A 459 -5.34 21.91 15.64
CA GLY A 459 -6.28 21.53 14.59
C GLY A 459 -6.57 20.02 14.50
N TRP A 460 -6.46 19.31 15.63
CA TRP A 460 -6.75 17.88 15.72
C TRP A 460 -8.25 17.57 15.57
N GLN A 461 -9.14 18.46 16.01
CA GLN A 461 -10.60 18.25 15.94
C GLN A 461 -11.09 18.28 14.50
N GLU A 462 -10.63 19.27 13.73
CA GLU A 462 -10.90 19.41 12.30
C GLU A 462 -10.33 18.20 11.56
N ALA A 463 -9.11 17.77 11.88
CA ALA A 463 -8.53 16.56 11.32
C ALA A 463 -9.42 15.32 11.57
N VAL A 464 -9.85 15.08 12.82
CA VAL A 464 -10.73 13.94 13.14
C VAL A 464 -12.06 14.03 12.39
N TYR A 465 -12.65 15.23 12.28
CA TYR A 465 -13.88 15.45 11.53
C TYR A 465 -13.76 15.06 10.05
N GLU A 466 -12.66 15.44 9.39
CA GLU A 466 -12.41 15.07 7.99
C GLU A 466 -12.32 13.55 7.79
N VAL A 467 -11.77 12.82 8.76
CA VAL A 467 -11.74 11.35 8.74
C VAL A 467 -13.14 10.75 8.93
N VAL A 468 -14.00 11.37 9.76
CA VAL A 468 -15.41 10.98 9.88
C VAL A 468 -16.10 11.11 8.52
N GLU A 469 -15.92 12.24 7.83
CA GLU A 469 -16.54 12.50 6.53
C GLU A 469 -16.02 11.58 5.42
N MET A 470 -14.72 11.27 5.43
CA MET A 470 -14.14 10.25 4.53
C MET A 470 -14.80 8.87 4.73
N ASN A 471 -14.96 8.42 5.98
CA ASN A 471 -15.62 7.13 6.24
C ASN A 471 -17.12 7.20 5.90
N ARG A 472 -17.79 8.34 6.11
CA ARG A 472 -19.16 8.59 5.69
C ARG A 472 -19.32 8.42 4.18
N TYR A 473 -18.40 8.98 3.39
CA TYR A 473 -18.43 8.90 1.93
C TYR A 473 -18.34 7.45 1.42
N TRP A 474 -17.46 6.62 2.01
CA TRP A 474 -17.23 5.24 1.55
C TRP A 474 -18.09 4.17 2.25
N ARG A 475 -18.97 4.54 3.19
CA ARG A 475 -19.73 3.60 4.05
C ARG A 475 -20.59 2.59 3.29
N ASP A 476 -21.02 2.94 2.08
CA ASP A 476 -21.90 2.10 1.25
C ASP A 476 -21.11 1.19 0.30
N GLU A 477 -19.78 1.40 0.17
CA GLU A 477 -18.92 0.61 -0.71
C GLU A 477 -17.96 -0.33 0.04
N ALA A 478 -17.41 0.13 1.17
CA ALA A 478 -16.49 -0.64 1.99
C ALA A 478 -17.19 -1.05 3.31
N ALA A 479 -17.39 -2.36 3.50
CA ALA A 479 -18.13 -2.89 4.66
C ALA A 479 -17.54 -2.45 6.01
N ASP A 480 -16.22 -2.34 6.10
CA ASP A 480 -15.53 -1.87 7.31
C ASP A 480 -15.58 -0.35 7.46
N ALA A 481 -15.83 0.43 6.40
CA ALA A 481 -15.95 1.89 6.49
C ALA A 481 -17.23 2.32 7.22
N ARG A 482 -18.34 1.60 7.04
CA ARG A 482 -19.57 1.82 7.80
C ARG A 482 -19.33 1.65 9.30
N TRP A 483 -18.73 0.53 9.68
CA TRP A 483 -18.43 0.24 11.09
C TRP A 483 -17.48 1.29 11.70
N ARG A 484 -16.45 1.70 10.96
CA ARG A 484 -15.53 2.77 11.37
C ARG A 484 -16.23 4.12 11.53
N PHE A 485 -17.10 4.48 10.59
CA PHE A 485 -17.91 5.70 10.66
C PHE A 485 -18.74 5.75 11.94
N ASP A 486 -19.49 4.69 12.25
CA ASP A 486 -20.36 4.64 13.44
C ASP A 486 -19.56 4.76 14.75
N ILE A 487 -18.32 4.27 14.79
CA ILE A 487 -17.43 4.41 15.97
C ILE A 487 -16.85 5.81 16.06
N LEU A 488 -16.31 6.32 14.96
CA LEU A 488 -15.69 7.64 14.91
C LEU A 488 -16.71 8.74 15.22
N GLU A 489 -17.92 8.67 14.64
CA GLU A 489 -18.97 9.68 14.87
C GLU A 489 -19.36 9.75 16.35
N ARG A 490 -19.58 8.60 16.99
CA ARG A 490 -19.89 8.55 18.43
C ARG A 490 -18.74 9.04 19.31
N ALA A 491 -17.51 8.62 19.02
CA ALA A 491 -16.33 9.05 19.77
C ALA A 491 -16.09 10.57 19.61
N PHE A 492 -16.27 11.10 18.40
CA PHE A 492 -16.10 12.52 18.12
C PHE A 492 -17.16 13.38 18.80
N GLN A 493 -18.44 12.97 18.76
CA GLN A 493 -19.51 13.64 19.51
C GLN A 493 -19.22 13.70 21.02
N ARG A 494 -18.72 12.61 21.59
CA ARG A 494 -18.29 12.57 22.99
C ARG A 494 -17.16 13.57 23.26
N ALA A 495 -16.14 13.62 22.40
CA ALA A 495 -15.03 14.58 22.54
C ALA A 495 -15.50 16.04 22.44
N GLN A 496 -16.51 16.34 21.61
CA GLN A 496 -17.11 17.67 21.52
C GLN A 496 -17.92 18.04 22.77
N SER A 497 -18.70 17.11 23.33
CA SER A 497 -19.48 17.34 24.57
C SER A 497 -18.58 17.66 25.78
N ILE A 498 -17.44 16.96 25.90
CA ILE A 498 -16.48 17.18 26.99
C ILE A 498 -15.84 18.57 26.86
N ASN A 499 -15.51 19.00 25.63
CA ASN A 499 -14.91 20.31 25.36
C ASN A 499 -15.87 21.49 25.55
N THR A 500 -17.17 21.29 25.31
CA THR A 500 -18.21 22.33 25.47
C THR A 500 -18.76 22.41 26.88
N GLY A 501 -18.49 21.42 27.75
CA GLY A 501 -18.97 21.36 29.12
C GLY A 501 -20.46 20.99 29.24
N GLU A 502 -21.08 20.56 28.15
CA GLU A 502 -22.44 20.01 28.12
C GLU A 502 -22.34 18.49 28.35
N VAL A 503 -22.33 18.06 29.61
CA VAL A 503 -22.41 16.64 30.01
C VAL A 503 -23.85 16.26 30.31
#